data_AF-A0A368G4N5-F1
#
_entry.id   AF-A0A368G4N5-F1
#
_cell.length_a   1.000
_cell.length_b   1.000
_cell.length_c   1.000
_cell.angle_alpha   90.00
_cell.angle_beta   90.00
_cell.angle_gamma   90.00
#
_symmetry.space_group_name_H-M   'P 1'
#
loop_
_entity.id
_entity.type
_entity.pdbx_description
1 polymer ?
#
loop_
_entity_poly.entity_id
_entity_poly.type
_entity_poly.pdbx_seq_one_letter_code
_entity_poly.pdbx_strand_id
1 'polypeptide(L)'
;MRDLARPLLNMESQDDFNLCGLPKAARDTYTEKRGIKKLYDWQKQCLSDQRLLRGSNCIVSLPTGAGKTLIAEVLMLREAVVNKKSSILVLPYVAIVQEKIASLSFFEEAFGIRIEEYAANKGRRCHI
;
A
#
# COMPACT_ATOMS: atom_id res chain seq x y z
N MET A 1 -42.39 11.71 31.23
CA MET A 1 -40.94 11.64 31.54
C MET A 1 -40.26 10.78 30.49
N ARG A 2 -39.51 11.42 29.58
CA ARG A 2 -38.36 10.93 28.79
C ARG A 2 -38.52 9.65 27.94
N ASP A 3 -38.85 9.91 26.68
CA ASP A 3 -38.21 9.45 25.44
C ASP A 3 -37.22 8.26 25.40
N LEU A 4 -37.58 7.37 24.46
CA LEU A 4 -36.77 6.82 23.35
C LEU A 4 -35.80 5.64 23.60
N ALA A 5 -36.18 4.56 22.93
CA ALA A 5 -35.33 3.50 22.43
C ALA A 5 -34.05 4.03 21.76
N ARG A 6 -32.93 3.35 22.03
CA ARG A 6 -31.96 2.83 21.04
C ARG A 6 -30.95 1.94 21.76
N PRO A 7 -30.70 0.71 21.29
CA PRO A 7 -29.56 -0.05 21.76
C PRO A 7 -28.29 0.70 21.36
N LEU A 8 -27.36 0.87 22.29
CA LEU A 8 -25.99 1.28 21.98
C LEU A 8 -25.32 0.10 21.25
N LEU A 9 -25.65 -0.04 19.97
CA LEU A 9 -24.70 -0.51 18.98
C LEU A 9 -23.53 0.47 19.04
N ASN A 10 -22.52 0.15 19.84
CA ASN A 10 -21.19 0.66 19.55
C ASN A 10 -20.84 0.13 18.17
N MET A 11 -21.07 0.98 17.17
CA MET A 11 -20.50 0.87 15.85
C MET A 11 -18.99 0.80 16.03
N GLU A 12 -18.43 -0.41 16.06
CA GLU A 12 -17.02 -0.57 15.74
C GLU A 12 -16.84 0.02 14.35
N SER A 13 -16.11 1.13 14.30
CA SER A 13 -15.84 1.96 13.14
C SER A 13 -15.45 1.12 11.92
N GLN A 14 -16.42 0.90 11.04
CA GLN A 14 -16.23 0.44 9.68
C GLN A 14 -15.41 1.50 8.93
N ASP A 15 -14.07 1.44 9.01
CA ASP A 15 -13.10 1.83 7.96
C ASP A 15 -11.68 1.98 8.52
N ASP A 16 -11.14 0.90 9.09
CA ASP A 16 -9.74 0.83 9.53
C ASP A 16 -8.71 0.83 8.36
N PHE A 17 -9.18 0.71 7.13
CA PHE A 17 -8.38 0.58 5.92
C PHE A 17 -8.55 1.79 5.00
N ASN A 18 -8.51 2.99 5.57
CA ASN A 18 -8.31 4.21 4.80
C ASN A 18 -6.86 4.24 4.32
N LEU A 19 -6.58 3.55 3.20
CA LEU A 19 -5.29 3.51 2.53
C LEU A 19 -4.95 4.86 1.87
N CYS A 20 -4.87 5.92 2.66
CA CYS A 20 -4.33 7.21 2.24
C CYS A 20 -4.95 7.79 0.94
N GLY A 21 -6.23 7.55 0.68
CA GLY A 21 -6.94 8.03 -0.51
C GLY A 21 -6.88 7.09 -1.74
N LEU A 22 -6.42 5.85 -1.57
CA LEU A 22 -6.49 4.84 -2.62
C LEU A 22 -7.95 4.41 -2.90
N PRO A 23 -8.28 4.03 -4.16
CA PRO A 23 -9.61 3.52 -4.51
C PRO A 23 -9.99 2.26 -3.72
N LYS A 24 -11.29 2.03 -3.53
CA LYS A 24 -11.81 0.81 -2.86
C LYS A 24 -11.28 -0.48 -3.49
N ALA A 25 -11.16 -0.52 -4.81
CA ALA A 25 -10.56 -1.65 -5.54
C ALA A 25 -9.15 -2.02 -5.02
N ALA A 26 -8.35 -1.04 -4.55
CA ALA A 26 -6.99 -1.31 -4.09
C ALA A 26 -7.03 -2.02 -2.73
N ARG A 27 -7.95 -1.57 -1.86
CA ARG A 27 -8.25 -2.23 -0.59
C ARG A 27 -8.75 -3.66 -0.81
N ASP A 28 -9.65 -3.86 -1.76
CA ASP A 28 -10.20 -5.18 -2.07
C ASP A 28 -9.08 -6.10 -2.55
N THR A 29 -8.19 -5.61 -3.43
CA THR A 29 -7.00 -6.34 -3.89
C THR A 29 -6.08 -6.73 -2.72
N TYR A 30 -5.78 -5.82 -1.78
CA TYR A 30 -4.98 -6.14 -0.59
C TYR A 30 -5.69 -7.15 0.34
N THR A 31 -7.01 -7.10 0.43
CA THR A 31 -7.78 -7.98 1.32
C THR A 31 -7.92 -9.38 0.72
N GLU A 32 -8.27 -9.48 -0.56
CA GLU A 32 -8.56 -10.74 -1.25
C GLU A 32 -7.31 -11.45 -1.75
N LYS A 33 -6.36 -10.72 -2.38
CA LYS A 33 -5.16 -11.33 -2.98
C LYS A 33 -4.01 -11.44 -1.99
N ARG A 34 -3.85 -10.47 -1.09
CA ARG A 34 -2.75 -10.46 -0.09
C ARG A 34 -3.20 -10.92 1.31
N GLY A 35 -4.50 -11.10 1.55
CA GLY A 35 -5.02 -11.56 2.84
C GLY A 35 -4.93 -10.54 3.98
N ILE A 36 -4.69 -9.26 3.67
CA ILE A 36 -4.45 -8.23 4.68
C ILE A 36 -5.78 -7.64 5.11
N LYS A 37 -6.26 -8.07 6.28
CA LYS A 37 -7.56 -7.62 6.83
C LYS A 37 -7.44 -6.45 7.81
N LYS A 38 -6.29 -6.31 8.48
CA LYS A 38 -6.04 -5.27 9.50
C LYS A 38 -4.61 -4.76 9.39
N LEU A 39 -4.44 -3.45 9.57
CA LEU A 39 -3.14 -2.80 9.68
C LEU A 39 -2.77 -2.63 11.16
N TYR A 40 -1.47 -2.67 11.47
CA TYR A 40 -0.97 -2.30 12.79
C TYR A 40 -1.20 -0.81 13.08
N ASP A 41 -1.31 -0.43 14.35
CA ASP A 41 -1.58 0.96 14.72
C ASP A 41 -0.50 1.92 14.21
N TRP A 42 0.78 1.51 14.28
CA TRP A 42 1.89 2.30 13.75
C TRP A 42 1.79 2.47 12.21
N GLN A 43 1.25 1.47 11.49
CA GLN A 43 1.03 1.55 10.05
C GLN A 43 -0.08 2.58 9.74
N LYS A 44 -1.18 2.53 10.50
CA LYS A 44 -2.29 3.50 10.36
C LYS A 44 -1.81 4.92 10.63
N GLN A 45 -1.01 5.12 11.67
CA GLN A 45 -0.41 6.42 12.00
C GLN A 45 0.46 6.94 10.84
N CYS A 46 1.30 6.08 10.27
CA CYS A 46 2.16 6.44 9.15
C CYS A 46 1.35 6.83 7.89
N LEU A 47 0.33 6.04 7.54
CA LEU A 47 -0.54 6.31 6.39
C LEU A 47 -1.48 7.50 6.58
N SER A 48 -1.70 7.93 7.83
CA SER A 48 -2.53 9.09 8.15
C SER A 48 -1.72 10.40 8.24
N ASP A 49 -0.38 10.34 8.26
CA ASP A 49 0.45 11.55 8.33
C ASP A 49 0.38 12.34 7.02
N GLN A 50 -0.33 13.48 7.05
CA GLN A 50 -0.47 14.35 5.88
C GLN A 50 0.88 14.84 5.32
N ARG A 51 1.93 14.96 6.13
CA ARG A 51 3.25 15.38 5.64
C ARG A 51 3.83 14.33 4.70
N LEU A 52 3.69 13.06 5.08
CA LEU A 52 4.12 11.93 4.26
C LEU A 52 3.29 11.84 2.97
N LEU A 53 1.97 12.02 3.06
CA LEU A 53 1.07 12.02 1.90
C LEU A 53 1.28 13.19 0.94
N ARG A 54 1.92 14.28 1.40
CA ARG A 54 2.34 15.41 0.56
C ARG A 54 3.72 15.20 -0.09
N GLY A 55 4.38 14.06 0.17
CA GLY A 55 5.68 13.72 -0.41
C GLY A 55 6.88 14.11 0.45
N SER A 56 6.70 14.28 1.77
CA SER A 56 7.84 14.46 2.68
C SER A 56 8.62 13.16 2.83
N ASN A 57 9.91 13.25 3.13
CA ASN A 57 10.75 12.09 3.38
C ASN A 57 10.45 11.47 4.75
N CYS A 58 10.49 10.13 4.83
CA CYS A 58 10.30 9.38 6.07
C CYS A 58 11.35 8.27 6.21
N ILE A 59 11.84 8.06 7.43
CA ILE A 59 12.73 6.96 7.78
C ILE A 59 11.97 6.06 8.77
N VAL A 60 11.80 4.79 8.41
CA VAL A 60 11.12 3.81 9.27
C VAL A 60 12.12 2.76 9.74
N SER A 61 12.33 2.68 11.05
CA SER A 61 13.18 1.66 11.69
C SER A 61 12.35 0.80 12.63
N LEU A 62 12.16 -0.46 12.26
CA LEU A 62 11.43 -1.47 13.04
C LEU A 62 12.08 -2.85 12.81
N PRO A 63 11.85 -3.86 13.66
CA PRO A 63 12.35 -5.22 13.45
C PRO A 63 11.79 -5.91 12.19
N THR A 64 12.53 -6.84 11.57
CA THR A 64 12.03 -7.65 10.44
C THR A 64 10.74 -8.38 10.81
N GLY A 65 9.80 -8.51 9.86
CA GLY A 65 8.48 -9.10 10.12
C GLY A 65 7.41 -8.12 10.63
N ALA A 66 7.78 -6.91 11.07
CA ALA A 66 6.82 -5.90 11.53
C ALA A 66 5.92 -5.33 10.41
N GLY A 67 6.10 -5.71 9.14
CA GLY A 67 5.27 -5.23 8.03
C GLY A 67 5.67 -3.87 7.46
N LYS A 68 6.95 -3.46 7.57
CA LYS A 68 7.48 -2.21 6.97
C LYS A 68 7.24 -2.10 5.48
N THR A 69 7.47 -3.21 4.76
CA THR A 69 7.37 -3.25 3.31
C THR A 69 5.95 -2.93 2.82
N LEU A 70 4.92 -3.30 3.58
CA LEU A 70 3.53 -2.99 3.23
C LEU A 70 3.29 -1.49 3.15
N ILE A 71 3.84 -0.70 4.09
CA ILE A 71 3.70 0.76 4.07
C ILE A 71 4.34 1.35 2.82
N ALA A 72 5.55 0.90 2.48
CA ALA A 72 6.23 1.34 1.27
C ALA A 72 5.42 0.98 0.00
N GLU A 73 4.92 -0.26 -0.08
CA GLU A 73 4.09 -0.72 -1.21
C GLU A 73 2.81 0.13 -1.36
N VAL A 74 2.11 0.42 -0.25
CA VAL A 74 0.88 1.23 -0.26
C VAL A 74 1.17 2.67 -0.68
N LEU A 75 2.22 3.29 -0.15
CA LEU A 75 2.61 4.66 -0.51
C LEU A 75 3.03 4.75 -1.98
N MET A 76 3.81 3.79 -2.48
CA MET A 76 4.17 3.73 -3.90
C MET A 76 2.93 3.58 -4.80
N LEU A 77 2.00 2.69 -4.43
CA LEU A 77 0.78 2.48 -5.19
C LEU A 77 -0.08 3.76 -5.19
N ARG A 78 -0.16 4.46 -4.06
CA ARG A 78 -0.84 5.75 -3.97
C ARG A 78 -0.22 6.78 -4.91
N GLU A 79 1.10 6.92 -4.91
CA GLU A 79 1.78 7.86 -5.82
C GLU A 79 1.51 7.52 -7.30
N ALA A 80 1.50 6.23 -7.65
CA ALA A 80 1.20 5.79 -9.00
C ALA A 80 -0.27 6.01 -9.40
N VAL A 81 -1.22 5.74 -8.51
CA VAL A 81 -2.67 5.76 -8.83
C VAL A 81 -3.25 7.16 -8.67
N VAL A 82 -2.96 7.84 -7.56
CA VAL A 82 -3.55 9.13 -7.18
C VAL A 82 -2.78 10.29 -7.80
N ASN A 83 -1.45 10.28 -7.65
CA ASN A 83 -0.61 11.39 -8.13
C ASN A 83 -0.08 11.18 -9.55
N LYS A 84 -0.31 9.99 -10.14
CA LYS A 84 0.18 9.61 -11.48
C LYS A 84 1.70 9.79 -11.62
N LYS A 85 2.44 9.52 -10.54
CA LYS A 85 3.91 9.60 -10.48
C LYS A 85 4.54 8.21 -10.52
N SER A 86 5.71 8.12 -11.13
CA SER A 86 6.54 6.92 -11.08
C SER A 86 7.20 6.77 -9.71
N SER A 87 7.28 5.53 -9.22
CA SER A 87 7.94 5.18 -7.96
C SER A 87 8.98 4.08 -8.19
N ILE A 88 10.07 4.09 -7.43
CA ILE A 88 11.15 3.11 -7.53
C ILE A 88 11.30 2.39 -6.18
N LEU A 89 11.28 1.06 -6.20
CA LEU A 89 11.61 0.23 -5.05
C LEU A 89 12.99 -0.40 -5.24
N VAL A 90 13.95 -0.02 -4.40
CA VAL A 90 15.30 -0.58 -4.43
C VAL A 90 15.40 -1.71 -3.40
N LEU A 91 15.86 -2.87 -3.86
CA LEU A 91 16.00 -4.07 -3.04
C LEU A 91 17.41 -4.67 -3.22
N PRO A 92 18.00 -5.26 -2.18
CA PRO A 92 19.39 -5.72 -2.22
C PRO A 92 19.61 -7.00 -3.04
N TYR A 93 18.58 -7.81 -3.26
CA TYR A 93 18.71 -9.13 -3.89
C TYR A 93 17.70 -9.34 -5.01
N VAL A 94 18.16 -9.93 -6.12
CA VAL A 94 17.33 -10.28 -7.28
C VAL A 94 16.15 -11.18 -6.90
N ALA A 95 16.35 -12.14 -6.00
CA ALA A 95 15.29 -13.04 -5.55
C ALA A 95 14.11 -12.28 -4.91
N ILE A 96 14.40 -11.26 -4.09
CA ILE A 96 13.37 -10.44 -3.44
C ILE A 96 12.69 -9.54 -4.48
N VAL A 97 13.42 -9.04 -5.49
CA VAL A 97 12.82 -8.29 -6.60
C VAL A 97 11.79 -9.15 -7.34
N GLN A 98 12.15 -10.38 -7.70
CA GLN A 98 11.23 -11.32 -8.39
C GLN A 98 9.98 -11.61 -7.54
N GLU A 99 10.16 -11.83 -6.24
CA GLU A 99 9.04 -12.01 -5.31
C GLU A 99 8.11 -10.78 -5.33
N LYS A 100 8.67 -9.57 -5.28
CA LYS A 100 7.87 -8.33 -5.28
C LYS A 100 7.17 -8.07 -6.60
N ILE A 101 7.80 -8.36 -7.74
CA ILE A 101 7.18 -8.24 -9.06
C ILE A 101 5.95 -9.17 -9.15
N ALA A 102 6.10 -10.44 -8.78
CA ALA A 102 4.99 -11.39 -8.77
C ALA A 102 3.86 -10.97 -7.82
N SER A 103 4.20 -10.29 -6.73
CA SER A 103 3.23 -9.82 -5.74
C SER A 103 2.53 -8.52 -6.14
N LEU A 104 3.21 -7.65 -6.90
CA LEU A 104 2.68 -6.35 -7.31
C LEU A 104 1.94 -6.42 -8.66
N SER A 105 2.20 -7.42 -9.50
CA SER A 105 1.54 -7.62 -10.80
C SER A 105 0.00 -7.66 -10.72
N PHE A 106 -0.59 -8.09 -9.59
CA PHE A 106 -2.05 -8.02 -9.41
C PHE A 106 -2.61 -6.59 -9.49
N PHE A 107 -1.81 -5.58 -9.16
CA PHE A 107 -2.20 -4.18 -9.23
C PHE A 107 -2.07 -3.61 -10.65
N GLU A 108 -1.25 -4.19 -11.52
CA GLU A 108 -1.11 -3.78 -12.92
C GLU A 108 -2.42 -3.98 -13.67
N GLU A 109 -3.05 -5.15 -13.52
CA GLU A 109 -4.37 -5.43 -14.11
C GLU A 109 -5.49 -4.57 -13.49
N ALA A 110 -5.46 -4.37 -12.17
CA ALA A 110 -6.53 -3.67 -11.46
C ALA A 110 -6.53 -2.14 -11.67
N PHE A 111 -5.34 -1.53 -11.85
CA PHE A 111 -5.19 -0.06 -11.93
C PHE A 111 -4.59 0.43 -13.25
N GLY A 112 -4.23 -0.47 -14.16
CA GLY A 112 -3.57 -0.12 -15.42
C GLY A 112 -2.20 0.54 -15.21
N ILE A 113 -1.50 0.20 -14.12
CA ILE A 113 -0.15 0.71 -13.84
C ILE A 113 0.89 -0.24 -14.42
N ARG A 114 1.97 0.28 -14.98
CA ARG A 114 3.06 -0.55 -15.50
C ARG A 114 4.06 -0.87 -14.40
N ILE A 115 4.33 -2.16 -14.18
CA ILE A 115 5.30 -2.61 -13.18
C ILE A 115 6.47 -3.26 -13.91
N GLU A 116 7.68 -2.76 -13.67
CA GLU A 116 8.88 -3.22 -14.36
C GLU A 116 9.95 -3.70 -13.40
N GLU A 117 10.65 -4.75 -13.83
CA GLU A 117 11.83 -5.26 -13.15
C GLU A 117 13.10 -4.76 -13.82
N TYR A 118 14.03 -4.27 -13.00
CA TYR A 118 15.41 -3.97 -13.38
C TYR A 118 16.37 -4.70 -12.45
N ALA A 119 16.63 -5.97 -12.74
CA ALA A 119 17.52 -6.80 -11.93
C ALA A 119 18.28 -7.83 -12.78
N ALA A 120 19.57 -8.02 -12.48
CA ALA A 120 20.49 -8.85 -13.27
C ALA A 120 20.46 -8.50 -14.77
N ASN A 121 20.12 -9.46 -15.64
CA ASN A 121 20.00 -9.27 -17.08
C ASN A 121 18.56 -8.95 -17.53
N LYS A 122 17.61 -8.80 -16.59
CA LYS A 122 16.23 -8.42 -16.89
C LYS A 122 16.07 -6.91 -16.74
N GLY A 123 15.70 -6.29 -17.86
CA GLY A 123 15.36 -4.88 -17.99
C GLY A 123 15.14 -4.60 -19.47
N ARG A 124 14.05 -3.91 -19.83
CA ARG A 124 13.87 -3.49 -21.23
C ARG A 124 14.97 -2.48 -21.53
N ARG A 125 15.91 -2.84 -22.41
CA ARG A 125 16.75 -1.84 -23.09
C ARG A 125 15.79 -0.87 -23.76
N CYS A 126 15.95 0.42 -23.50
CA CYS A 126 15.36 1.43 -24.35
C CYS A 126 15.90 1.18 -25.76
N HIS A 127 15.06 0.66 -26.65
CA HIS A 127 15.27 0.85 -28.08
C HIS A 127 14.94 2.32 -28.32
N ILE A 128 16.00 3.12 -28.42
CA ILE A 128 15.97 4.52 -28.84
C ILE A 128 15.84 4.52 -30.37
#